data_AF-A0A9W9MJ49-F1
#
_entry.id   AF-A0A9W9MJ49-F1
#
_cell.length_a   1.000
_cell.length_b   1.000
_cell.length_c   1.000
_cell.angle_alpha   90.00
_cell.angle_beta   90.00
_cell.angle_gamma   90.00
#
_symmetry.space_group_name_H-M   'P 1'
#
loop_
_entity.id
_entity.type
_entity.pdbx_description
1 polymer ?
#
loop_
_entity_poly.entity_id
_entity_poly.type
_entity_poly.pdbx_seq_one_letter_code
_entity_poly.pdbx_strand_id
1 'polypeptide(L)'
;MAISDLLNRRVRARPEDDEVFSEGSGSEEGSQDGSDAESNGSIQSPGDDSEAEEAGTGSESEANSDIEEEPESEHDTGDDFKASLADISFGALAKAQASMREKNRKDKRTPKDDTTSTLDDIRTKLREAREQKLEAAAKSKSKEKKSRTSKHAPMEQSSKRAVTRKRTAVELPPAPRSRDPRFDAAVMGHSGVGKHPHGGTAYAFLDEYRASELNDLKEQMRKTKNLQQKEKLKGEIRRAQDKLRSAQNKKREADVQAEHKKREKQLIREGKKASPYYLKNSELQKQVLERKYEEMGSRERAKALERRRKKMTSKERKEMPWERRGAEGGGQDGGMPNGGKRRRLE
;
A
#
# COMPACT_ATOMS: atom_id res chain seq x y z
N MET A 1 3.54 -16.50 -63.91
CA MET A 1 3.89 -16.63 -62.48
C MET A 1 3.37 -15.42 -61.72
N ALA A 2 2.05 -15.36 -61.45
CA ALA A 2 1.42 -14.26 -60.71
C ALA A 2 0.23 -14.73 -59.85
N ILE A 3 0.14 -16.05 -59.62
CA ILE A 3 -0.99 -16.67 -58.91
C ILE A 3 -0.55 -17.06 -57.49
N SER A 4 0.75 -17.27 -57.24
CA SER A 4 1.28 -17.71 -55.95
C SER A 4 1.24 -16.66 -54.83
N ASP A 5 1.26 -15.37 -55.15
CA ASP A 5 1.27 -14.29 -54.13
C ASP A 5 -0.12 -13.96 -53.57
N LEU A 6 -1.19 -14.35 -54.27
CA LEU A 6 -2.56 -14.19 -53.77
C LEU A 6 -2.94 -15.21 -52.69
N LEU A 7 -2.27 -16.36 -52.64
CA LEU A 7 -2.53 -17.43 -51.67
C LEU A 7 -1.80 -17.25 -50.33
N ASN A 8 -0.76 -16.39 -50.26
CA ASN A 8 0.01 -16.14 -49.04
C ASN A 8 -0.49 -14.93 -48.22
N ARG A 9 -1.61 -14.32 -48.60
CA ARG A 9 -2.25 -13.29 -47.76
C ARG A 9 -2.93 -13.98 -46.58
N ARG A 10 -2.41 -13.75 -45.38
CA ARG A 10 -3.00 -14.22 -44.12
C ARG A 10 -4.35 -13.52 -43.90
N VAL A 11 -5.42 -14.14 -44.39
CA VAL A 11 -6.81 -13.71 -44.18
C VAL A 11 -7.13 -13.91 -42.69
N ARG A 12 -7.29 -12.80 -41.95
CA ARG A 12 -7.84 -12.82 -40.60
C ARG A 12 -9.36 -12.68 -40.74
N ALA A 13 -10.12 -13.53 -40.06
CA ALA A 13 -11.58 -13.57 -40.16
C ALA A 13 -12.20 -12.18 -39.92
N ARG A 14 -13.07 -11.76 -40.84
CA ARG A 14 -13.94 -10.60 -40.69
C ARG A 14 -15.07 -11.01 -39.73
N PRO A 15 -15.27 -10.36 -38.57
CA PRO A 15 -16.43 -10.65 -37.75
C PRO A 15 -17.69 -10.19 -38.49
N GLU A 16 -18.71 -11.05 -38.55
CA GLU A 16 -20.00 -10.73 -39.15
C GLU A 16 -20.74 -9.67 -38.34
N ASP A 17 -21.55 -8.90 -39.05
CA ASP A 17 -22.34 -7.78 -38.55
C ASP A 17 -23.47 -8.30 -37.65
N ASP A 18 -23.19 -8.48 -36.37
CA ASP A 18 -24.21 -8.54 -35.32
C ASP A 18 -24.05 -7.34 -34.38
N GLU A 19 -25.20 -6.73 -34.16
CA GLU A 19 -25.53 -5.54 -33.39
C GLU A 19 -24.52 -5.08 -32.32
N VAL A 20 -24.25 -3.77 -32.39
CA VAL A 20 -23.77 -2.91 -31.32
C VAL A 20 -24.40 -3.29 -29.98
N PHE A 21 -23.76 -4.16 -29.20
CA PHE A 21 -23.59 -4.05 -27.74
C PHE A 21 -22.78 -5.21 -27.16
N SER A 22 -22.00 -4.86 -26.13
CA SER A 22 -21.44 -5.73 -25.08
C SER A 22 -20.02 -6.28 -25.26
N GLU A 23 -19.22 -6.04 -24.20
CA GLU A 23 -18.15 -6.91 -23.67
C GLU A 23 -16.95 -7.26 -24.58
N GLY A 24 -15.70 -7.31 -24.12
CA GLY A 24 -15.18 -7.39 -22.77
C GLY A 24 -13.71 -7.01 -22.75
N SER A 25 -13.29 -6.35 -21.68
CA SER A 25 -11.87 -6.27 -21.31
C SER A 25 -11.54 -7.56 -20.56
N GLY A 26 -11.23 -8.60 -21.33
CA GLY A 26 -10.55 -9.81 -20.89
C GLY A 26 -9.20 -9.88 -21.61
N SER A 27 -8.13 -9.66 -20.84
CA SER A 27 -6.77 -10.23 -20.96
C SER A 27 -6.15 -10.49 -22.33
N GLU A 28 -4.97 -9.89 -22.58
CA GLU A 28 -3.76 -10.54 -23.13
C GLU A 28 -2.58 -9.55 -22.93
N GLU A 29 -1.66 -9.86 -22.01
CA GLU A 29 -0.38 -10.52 -22.29
C GLU A 29 0.54 -9.71 -23.21
N GLY A 30 1.41 -8.92 -22.56
CA GLY A 30 2.68 -8.52 -23.12
C GLY A 30 3.72 -9.59 -22.83
N SER A 31 4.23 -10.20 -23.87
CA SER A 31 5.45 -10.99 -23.89
C SER A 31 6.68 -10.08 -23.77
N GLN A 32 7.46 -10.23 -22.70
CA GLN A 32 8.90 -9.95 -22.72
C GLN A 32 9.65 -10.57 -21.53
N ASP A 33 10.30 -11.69 -21.83
CA ASP A 33 11.65 -12.12 -21.41
C ASP A 33 12.25 -11.61 -20.08
N GLY A 34 12.34 -12.52 -19.11
CA GLY A 34 13.62 -12.96 -18.51
C GLY A 34 14.34 -12.07 -17.49
N SER A 35 13.93 -12.13 -16.21
CA SER A 35 14.90 -12.26 -15.10
C SER A 35 14.23 -12.84 -13.85
N ASP A 36 14.76 -13.97 -13.39
CA ASP A 36 14.30 -14.81 -12.28
C ASP A 36 14.32 -14.13 -10.90
N ALA A 37 13.23 -14.29 -10.14
CA ALA A 37 13.22 -14.48 -8.68
C ALA A 37 11.80 -14.85 -8.16
N GLU A 38 11.51 -16.15 -8.17
CA GLU A 38 10.83 -16.97 -7.15
C GLU A 38 9.52 -16.48 -6.45
N SER A 39 8.41 -17.02 -6.97
CA SER A 39 7.34 -17.77 -6.27
C SER A 39 6.48 -17.10 -5.17
N ASN A 40 5.28 -16.69 -5.59
CA ASN A 40 4.11 -16.41 -4.76
C ASN A 40 3.29 -17.70 -4.54
N GLY A 41 3.02 -18.05 -3.29
CA GLY A 41 2.04 -19.06 -2.90
C GLY A 41 0.62 -18.48 -2.84
N SER A 42 -0.23 -18.95 -3.74
CA SER A 42 -1.68 -18.72 -3.81
C SER A 42 -2.40 -19.18 -2.54
N ILE A 43 -3.29 -18.35 -1.99
CA ILE A 43 -4.35 -18.78 -1.06
C ILE A 43 -5.68 -18.18 -1.52
N GLN A 44 -6.53 -19.07 -2.02
CA GLN A 44 -7.96 -18.88 -2.20
C GLN A 44 -8.61 -18.56 -0.83
N SER A 45 -9.62 -17.69 -0.82
CA SER A 45 -10.58 -17.66 0.28
C SER A 45 -12.00 -17.74 -0.27
N PRO A 46 -12.84 -18.61 0.32
CA PRO A 46 -14.22 -18.80 -0.07
C PRO A 46 -15.09 -17.66 0.46
N GLY A 47 -16.23 -17.47 -0.18
CA GLY A 47 -17.28 -16.58 0.31
C GLY A 47 -17.80 -17.02 1.67
N ASP A 48 -18.14 -16.04 2.49
CA ASP A 48 -18.92 -16.23 3.70
C ASP A 48 -19.95 -15.10 3.76
N ASP A 49 -21.19 -15.54 3.86
CA ASP A 49 -22.44 -14.78 3.92
C ASP A 49 -22.84 -14.75 5.39
N SER A 50 -22.86 -13.57 6.01
CA SER A 50 -23.40 -13.42 7.35
C SER A 50 -24.03 -12.04 7.54
N GLU A 51 -25.36 -12.07 7.57
CA GLU A 51 -26.20 -11.02 8.11
C GLU A 51 -25.89 -10.81 9.60
N ALA A 52 -25.83 -9.54 10.02
CA ALA A 52 -25.78 -9.18 11.43
C ALA A 52 -26.68 -7.96 11.66
N GLU A 53 -27.80 -8.27 12.30
CA GLU A 53 -28.78 -7.38 12.91
C GLU A 53 -28.15 -6.39 13.90
N GLU A 54 -28.68 -5.17 13.87
CA GLU A 54 -28.43 -4.09 14.82
C GLU A 54 -29.11 -4.40 16.15
N ALA A 55 -28.37 -4.29 17.26
CA ALA A 55 -28.94 -4.15 18.59
C ALA A 55 -28.20 -3.06 19.35
N GLY A 56 -28.77 -1.85 19.30
CA GLY A 56 -28.37 -0.75 20.16
C GLY A 56 -28.79 -1.01 21.61
N THR A 57 -27.91 -0.67 22.55
CA THR A 57 -28.30 -0.34 23.92
C THR A 57 -27.36 0.75 24.44
N GLY A 58 -27.91 1.95 24.62
CA GLY A 58 -27.29 3.00 25.43
C GLY A 58 -27.54 2.70 26.89
N SER A 59 -26.55 2.95 27.74
CA SER A 59 -26.76 3.04 29.17
C SER A 59 -25.77 4.03 29.74
N GLU A 60 -26.30 5.23 29.98
CA GLU A 60 -25.69 6.27 30.79
C GLU A 60 -26.20 6.02 32.22
N SER A 61 -25.29 5.93 33.20
CA SER A 61 -25.66 6.15 34.60
C SER A 61 -24.47 6.72 35.36
N GLU A 62 -24.61 8.01 35.64
CA GLU A 62 -23.97 8.75 36.72
C GLU A 62 -24.50 8.23 38.06
N ALA A 63 -23.62 7.93 39.01
CA ALA A 63 -23.95 7.79 40.42
C ALA A 63 -22.74 8.17 41.30
N ASN A 64 -22.79 9.41 41.81
CA ASN A 64 -22.19 9.84 43.08
C ASN A 64 -22.83 9.00 44.22
N SER A 65 -22.29 8.74 45.41
CA SER A 65 -21.19 9.25 46.25
C SER A 65 -21.07 8.27 47.42
N ASP A 66 -19.89 8.02 47.99
CA ASP A 66 -19.79 7.86 49.45
C ASP A 66 -18.37 8.18 49.94
N ILE A 67 -18.31 8.93 51.03
CA ILE A 67 -17.14 9.59 51.60
C ILE A 67 -16.91 8.96 52.98
N GLU A 68 -15.70 8.51 53.32
CA GLU A 68 -15.19 8.46 54.72
C GLU A 68 -13.65 8.47 54.76
N GLU A 69 -13.14 9.48 55.49
CA GLU A 69 -11.93 9.68 56.32
C GLU A 69 -10.52 9.07 55.99
N GLU A 70 -9.57 9.97 55.64
CA GLU A 70 -8.17 10.25 56.15
C GLU A 70 -7.29 9.10 56.76
N PRO A 71 -5.92 9.13 56.67
CA PRO A 71 -5.08 10.34 56.71
C PRO A 71 -3.88 10.40 55.72
N GLU A 72 -3.35 11.62 55.62
CA GLU A 72 -2.14 12.01 54.90
C GLU A 72 -0.86 11.28 55.32
N SER A 73 0.02 11.03 54.33
CA SER A 73 1.45 10.82 54.59
C SER A 73 2.29 11.57 53.54
N GLU A 74 2.78 12.74 53.93
CA GLU A 74 3.88 13.43 53.26
C GLU A 74 5.15 12.57 53.32
N HIS A 75 5.80 12.35 52.18
CA HIS A 75 7.24 12.14 52.17
C HIS A 75 7.84 12.82 50.95
N ASP A 76 8.12 14.11 51.12
CA ASP A 76 9.06 14.85 50.29
C ASP A 76 10.45 14.22 50.47
N THR A 77 11.02 13.73 49.38
CA THR A 77 12.41 13.18 49.32
C THR A 77 13.23 13.90 48.26
N GLY A 78 12.70 15.01 47.70
CA GLY A 78 13.32 15.74 46.61
C GLY A 78 14.32 16.81 47.06
N ASP A 79 14.21 17.28 48.30
CA ASP A 79 15.01 18.41 48.78
C ASP A 79 16.35 17.99 49.41
N ASP A 80 16.45 16.79 49.98
CA ASP A 80 17.71 16.23 50.51
C ASP A 80 18.76 16.00 49.41
N PHE A 81 18.32 15.59 48.21
CA PHE A 81 19.20 15.40 47.06
C PHE A 81 19.72 16.73 46.50
N LYS A 82 18.90 17.78 46.52
CA LYS A 82 19.30 19.12 46.05
C LYS A 82 20.27 19.79 47.03
N ALA A 83 20.04 19.63 48.34
CA ALA A 83 20.97 20.08 49.37
C ALA A 83 22.33 19.39 49.24
N SER A 84 22.32 18.06 49.06
CA SER A 84 23.55 17.28 48.82
C SER A 84 24.26 17.64 47.51
N LEU A 85 23.56 18.17 46.51
CA LEU A 85 24.15 18.64 45.25
C LEU A 85 24.79 20.03 45.38
N ALA A 86 24.27 20.88 46.27
CA ALA A 86 24.77 22.23 46.52
C ALA A 86 26.14 22.23 47.24
N ASP A 87 26.40 21.21 48.07
CA ASP A 87 27.67 21.03 48.78
C ASP A 87 28.80 20.51 47.87
N ILE A 88 28.49 20.06 46.64
CA ILE A 88 29.47 19.59 45.69
C ILE A 88 30.02 20.77 44.88
N SER A 89 31.28 21.11 45.13
CA SER A 89 31.94 22.19 44.36
C SER A 89 31.92 21.92 42.85
N PHE A 90 31.72 22.98 42.07
CA PHE A 90 31.65 22.91 40.60
C PHE A 90 32.87 22.22 39.97
N GLY A 91 34.05 22.33 40.59
CA GLY A 91 35.27 21.63 40.15
C GLY A 91 35.17 20.11 40.30
N ALA A 92 34.51 19.61 41.34
CA ALA A 92 34.26 18.18 41.53
C ALA A 92 33.26 17.64 40.50
N LEU A 93 32.20 18.40 40.19
CA LEU A 93 31.25 18.06 39.12
C LEU A 93 31.93 18.06 37.74
N ALA A 94 32.76 19.05 37.44
CA ALA A 94 33.52 19.10 36.18
C ALA A 94 34.50 17.93 36.05
N LYS A 95 35.17 17.55 37.16
CA LYS A 95 36.09 16.41 37.22
C LYS A 95 35.35 15.07 37.05
N ALA A 96 34.16 14.94 37.63
CA ALA A 96 33.30 13.77 37.46
C ALA A 96 32.76 13.65 36.02
N GLN A 97 32.35 14.77 35.41
CA GLN A 97 31.93 14.78 34.01
C GLN A 97 33.08 14.45 33.04
N ALA A 98 34.29 14.94 33.33
CA ALA A 98 35.49 14.63 32.54
C ALA A 98 35.86 13.14 32.64
N SER A 99 35.85 12.57 33.85
CA SER A 99 36.17 11.14 34.06
C SER A 99 35.11 10.21 33.45
N MET A 100 33.83 10.57 33.51
CA MET A 100 32.73 9.86 32.84
C MET A 100 32.88 9.89 31.32
N ARG A 101 33.35 11.00 30.75
CA ARG A 101 33.54 11.17 29.30
C ARG A 101 34.80 10.45 28.78
N GLU A 102 35.83 10.27 29.61
CA GLU A 102 36.99 9.43 29.30
C GLU A 102 36.66 7.94 29.38
N LYS A 103 35.87 7.51 30.38
CA LYS A 103 35.43 6.12 30.53
C LYS A 103 34.55 5.67 29.35
N ASN A 104 33.66 6.55 28.87
CA ASN A 104 32.85 6.33 27.66
C ASN A 104 33.65 6.45 26.34
N ARG A 105 34.89 6.98 26.36
CA ARG A 105 35.80 7.00 25.20
C ARG A 105 36.69 5.76 25.16
N LYS A 106 36.85 5.01 26.26
CA LYS A 106 37.67 3.79 26.29
C LYS A 106 36.96 2.55 25.73
N ASP A 107 35.62 2.56 25.68
CA ASP A 107 34.81 1.54 24.97
C ASP A 107 34.43 1.92 23.52
N LYS A 108 34.92 3.06 23.00
CA LYS A 108 34.73 3.50 21.60
C LYS A 108 36.00 4.05 20.97
N ARG A 109 37.06 3.26 21.01
CA ARG A 109 38.23 3.41 20.12
C ARG A 109 38.56 2.07 19.47
N THR A 110 37.81 1.72 18.44
CA THR A 110 38.32 0.89 17.34
C THR A 110 38.73 1.82 16.19
N PRO A 111 39.80 1.49 15.44
CA PRO A 111 40.18 2.28 14.27
C PRO A 111 39.06 2.21 13.23
N LYS A 112 38.84 3.34 12.55
CA LYS A 112 37.95 3.43 11.40
C LYS A 112 38.64 2.72 10.25
N ASP A 113 38.14 1.55 9.91
CA ASP A 113 37.76 1.09 8.58
C ASP A 113 37.00 -0.25 8.79
N ASP A 114 35.98 -0.54 7.98
CA ASP A 114 35.16 -1.79 8.00
C ASP A 114 33.94 -1.86 8.97
N THR A 115 33.07 -0.86 8.99
CA THR A 115 31.76 -0.92 9.70
C THR A 115 30.65 -1.66 8.93
N THR A 116 30.92 -2.09 7.70
CA THR A 116 29.94 -2.84 6.88
C THR A 116 29.95 -4.32 7.23
N SER A 117 31.14 -4.91 7.37
CA SER A 117 31.32 -6.32 7.73
C SER A 117 30.69 -6.66 9.08
N THR A 118 30.91 -5.84 10.11
CA THR A 118 30.37 -6.09 11.45
C THR A 118 28.83 -6.02 11.53
N LEU A 119 28.19 -5.11 10.78
CA LEU A 119 26.72 -5.08 10.71
C LEU A 119 26.16 -6.22 9.86
N ASP A 120 26.88 -6.61 8.82
CA ASP A 120 26.50 -7.73 7.96
C ASP A 120 26.68 -9.07 8.70
N ASP A 121 27.71 -9.22 9.53
CA ASP A 121 27.91 -10.35 10.44
C ASP A 121 26.82 -10.47 11.50
N ILE A 122 26.30 -9.33 11.97
CA ILE A 122 25.16 -9.31 12.90
C ILE A 122 23.88 -9.73 12.15
N ARG A 123 23.70 -9.27 10.91
CA ARG A 123 22.53 -9.63 10.08
C ARG A 123 22.55 -11.10 9.67
N THR A 124 23.70 -11.67 9.33
CA THR A 124 23.86 -13.09 9.01
C THR A 124 23.57 -13.95 10.23
N LYS A 125 24.14 -13.62 11.41
CA LYS A 125 23.83 -14.32 12.68
C LYS A 125 22.35 -14.26 13.06
N LEU A 126 21.68 -13.12 12.84
CA LEU A 126 20.23 -12.98 13.06
C LEU A 126 19.39 -13.83 12.09
N ARG A 127 19.86 -14.00 10.84
CA ARG A 127 19.21 -14.85 9.84
C ARG A 127 19.39 -16.33 10.20
N GLU A 128 20.61 -16.75 10.52
CA GLU A 128 20.92 -18.12 10.96
C GLU A 128 20.15 -18.51 12.23
N ALA A 129 20.07 -17.61 13.22
CA ALA A 129 19.28 -17.85 14.43
C ALA A 129 17.77 -17.98 14.15
N ARG A 130 17.26 -17.28 13.12
CA ARG A 130 15.87 -17.43 12.67
C ARG A 130 15.65 -18.74 11.92
N GLU A 131 16.58 -19.13 11.05
CA GLU A 131 16.52 -20.39 10.30
C GLU A 131 16.61 -21.59 11.25
N GLN A 132 17.51 -21.57 12.24
CA GLN A 132 17.57 -22.62 13.27
C GLN A 132 16.28 -22.71 14.10
N LYS A 133 15.65 -21.57 14.43
CA LYS A 133 14.33 -21.58 15.11
C LYS A 133 13.22 -22.10 14.20
N LEU A 134 13.23 -21.77 12.91
CA LEU A 134 12.27 -22.28 11.93
C LEU A 134 12.45 -23.78 11.70
N GLU A 135 13.69 -24.27 11.63
CA GLU A 135 14.00 -25.70 11.54
C GLU A 135 13.62 -26.47 12.80
N ALA A 136 13.87 -25.91 13.99
CA ALA A 136 13.44 -26.51 15.25
C ALA A 136 11.91 -26.54 15.35
N ALA A 137 11.23 -25.47 14.92
CA ALA A 137 9.77 -25.42 14.84
C ALA A 137 9.22 -26.42 13.80
N ALA A 138 9.86 -26.56 12.64
CA ALA A 138 9.49 -27.52 11.60
C ALA A 138 9.65 -28.97 12.09
N LYS A 139 10.76 -29.29 12.78
CA LYS A 139 10.99 -30.61 13.42
C LYS A 139 10.00 -30.90 14.55
N SER A 140 9.48 -29.89 15.24
CA SER A 140 8.43 -30.06 16.26
C SER A 140 7.03 -30.25 15.66
N LYS A 141 6.78 -29.70 14.46
CA LYS A 141 5.53 -29.88 13.69
C LYS A 141 5.51 -31.16 12.85
N SER A 142 6.67 -31.78 12.60
CA SER A 142 6.82 -33.03 11.86
C SER A 142 6.68 -34.29 12.72
N LYS A 143 6.12 -34.21 13.94
CA LYS A 143 5.49 -35.40 14.52
C LYS A 143 4.24 -35.69 13.70
N GLU A 144 4.46 -36.29 12.54
CA GLU A 144 3.42 -36.86 11.70
C GLU A 144 2.46 -37.61 12.61
N LYS A 145 1.18 -37.21 12.55
CA LYS A 145 0.14 -37.97 13.22
C LYS A 145 0.19 -39.36 12.59
N LYS A 146 0.73 -40.36 13.31
CA LYS A 146 0.79 -41.75 12.83
C LYS A 146 -0.58 -42.11 12.28
N SER A 147 -0.70 -42.20 10.97
CA SER A 147 -1.93 -42.58 10.30
C SER A 147 -1.99 -44.10 10.21
N ARG A 148 -3.20 -44.66 10.17
CA ARG A 148 -3.40 -46.08 9.84
C ARG A 148 -2.68 -46.45 8.54
N THR A 149 -2.05 -47.62 8.51
CA THR A 149 -1.30 -48.13 7.35
C THR A 149 -2.20 -48.48 6.16
N SER A 150 -3.47 -48.83 6.42
CA SER A 150 -4.50 -49.01 5.39
C SER A 150 -5.87 -48.56 5.93
N LYS A 151 -6.90 -48.44 5.08
CA LYS A 151 -8.25 -47.98 5.50
C LYS A 151 -8.91 -48.92 6.53
N HIS A 152 -8.55 -50.21 6.50
CA HIS A 152 -9.12 -51.27 7.34
C HIS A 152 -8.19 -51.73 8.48
N ALA A 153 -6.99 -51.15 8.60
CA ALA A 153 -6.05 -51.50 9.66
C ALA A 153 -6.27 -50.67 10.94
N PRO A 154 -6.17 -51.27 12.14
CA PRO A 154 -6.17 -50.53 13.39
C PRO A 154 -4.95 -49.60 13.49
N MET A 155 -5.09 -48.52 14.26
CA MET A 155 -4.03 -47.54 14.47
C MET A 155 -3.47 -47.68 15.89
N GLU A 156 -2.17 -47.98 16.00
CA GLU A 156 -1.50 -48.00 17.31
C GLU A 156 -1.48 -46.59 17.93
N GLN A 157 -1.95 -46.48 19.17
CA GLN A 157 -1.89 -45.26 19.98
C GLN A 157 -1.09 -45.55 21.26
N SER A 158 -0.27 -44.61 21.72
CA SER A 158 0.44 -44.75 22.99
C SER A 158 -0.54 -44.72 24.16
N SER A 159 -0.37 -45.63 25.13
CA SER A 159 -1.14 -45.66 26.39
C SER A 159 -1.01 -44.38 27.23
N LYS A 160 0.01 -43.56 26.97
CA LYS A 160 0.21 -42.25 27.63
C LYS A 160 -0.67 -41.14 27.06
N ARG A 161 -1.37 -41.38 25.94
CA ARG A 161 -2.23 -40.38 25.31
C ARG A 161 -3.62 -40.40 25.96
N ALA A 162 -3.89 -39.42 26.81
CA ALA A 162 -5.20 -39.24 27.42
C ALA A 162 -6.28 -38.91 26.37
N VAL A 163 -7.47 -39.48 26.54
CA VAL A 163 -8.65 -39.17 25.71
C VAL A 163 -9.20 -37.80 26.11
N THR A 164 -9.39 -36.90 25.13
CA THR A 164 -9.97 -35.57 25.39
C THR A 164 -11.46 -35.72 25.72
N ARG A 165 -11.91 -35.24 26.88
CA ARG A 165 -13.32 -35.30 27.29
C ARG A 165 -14.24 -34.33 26.51
N LYS A 166 -13.68 -33.32 25.86
CA LYS A 166 -14.43 -32.28 25.13
C LYS A 166 -14.32 -32.51 23.62
N ARG A 167 -15.46 -32.50 22.91
CA ARG A 167 -15.52 -32.50 21.44
C ARG A 167 -15.38 -31.05 20.97
N THR A 168 -14.39 -30.75 20.15
CA THR A 168 -14.27 -29.45 19.45
C THR A 168 -15.23 -29.47 18.26
N ALA A 169 -16.45 -28.96 18.45
CA ALA A 169 -17.47 -28.91 17.40
C ALA A 169 -17.26 -27.75 16.42
N VAL A 170 -16.64 -26.65 16.89
CA VAL A 170 -16.31 -25.46 16.09
C VAL A 170 -14.84 -25.13 16.35
N GLU A 171 -14.06 -24.98 15.28
CA GLU A 171 -12.70 -24.46 15.38
C GLU A 171 -12.79 -22.95 15.66
N LEU A 172 -12.55 -22.55 16.91
CA LEU A 172 -12.49 -21.15 17.26
C LEU A 172 -11.30 -20.50 16.52
N PRO A 173 -11.46 -19.25 16.02
CA PRO A 173 -10.32 -18.52 15.49
C PRO A 173 -9.22 -18.42 16.56
N PRO A 174 -7.94 -18.39 16.14
CA PRO A 174 -6.83 -18.33 17.08
C PRO A 174 -6.97 -17.11 17.99
N ALA A 175 -6.70 -17.29 19.29
CA ALA A 175 -6.79 -16.23 20.29
C ALA A 175 -6.06 -14.96 19.81
N PRO A 176 -6.65 -13.76 20.00
CA PRO A 176 -6.04 -12.52 19.54
C PRO A 176 -4.68 -12.36 20.23
N ARG A 177 -3.64 -12.18 19.41
CA ARG A 177 -2.28 -11.95 19.92
C ARG A 177 -2.28 -10.60 20.64
N SER A 178 -1.67 -10.53 21.82
CA SER A 178 -1.40 -9.26 22.51
C SER A 178 -0.55 -8.37 21.59
N ARG A 179 -1.18 -7.35 20.99
CA ARG A 179 -0.52 -6.34 20.16
C ARG A 179 -0.55 -5.02 20.91
N ASP A 180 0.37 -4.12 20.55
CA ASP A 180 0.34 -2.74 21.01
C ASP A 180 -1.03 -2.13 20.64
N PRO A 181 -1.76 -1.52 21.59
CA PRO A 181 -3.11 -0.98 21.37
C PRO A 181 -3.16 0.05 20.24
N ARG A 182 -2.05 0.75 19.97
CA ARG A 182 -1.94 1.66 18.81
C ARG A 182 -2.14 0.96 17.47
N PHE A 183 -1.82 -0.33 17.43
CA PHE A 183 -1.92 -1.19 16.26
C PHE A 183 -2.96 -2.30 16.44
N ASP A 184 -3.78 -2.21 17.50
CA ASP A 184 -4.87 -3.14 17.71
C ASP A 184 -5.98 -2.85 16.70
N ALA A 185 -6.47 -3.89 16.03
CA ALA A 185 -7.47 -3.76 14.99
C ALA A 185 -8.79 -3.17 15.52
N ALA A 186 -9.09 -3.38 16.81
CA ALA A 186 -10.26 -2.78 17.45
C ALA A 186 -10.15 -1.25 17.55
N VAL A 187 -8.98 -0.74 17.98
CA VAL A 187 -8.68 0.71 18.04
C VAL A 187 -8.49 1.28 16.64
N MET A 188 -7.88 0.52 15.74
CA MET A 188 -7.62 0.92 14.36
C MET A 188 -8.87 0.91 13.47
N GLY A 189 -10.01 0.46 14.02
CA GLY A 189 -11.22 0.13 13.30
C GLY A 189 -11.06 -1.22 12.59
N HIS A 190 -12.01 -2.12 12.80
CA HIS A 190 -12.02 -3.49 12.28
C HIS A 190 -11.97 -3.61 10.74
N SER A 191 -11.94 -2.50 10.00
CA SER A 191 -11.64 -2.48 8.58
C SER A 191 -10.14 -2.30 8.36
N GLY A 192 -9.45 -3.39 8.03
CA GLY A 192 -8.03 -3.38 7.70
C GLY A 192 -7.62 -2.28 6.70
N VAL A 193 -6.35 -1.87 6.81
CA VAL A 193 -5.62 -0.98 5.89
C VAL A 193 -6.47 0.23 5.42
N GLY A 194 -6.56 1.26 6.27
CA GLY A 194 -6.78 2.63 5.80
C GLY A 194 -8.22 3.15 5.79
N LYS A 195 -9.17 2.50 6.48
CA LYS A 195 -10.48 3.10 6.79
C LYS A 195 -10.64 3.33 8.29
N HIS A 196 -9.77 4.17 8.84
CA HIS A 196 -10.12 4.82 10.10
C HIS A 196 -11.21 5.85 9.82
N PRO A 197 -12.37 5.82 10.52
CA PRO A 197 -13.44 6.79 10.32
C PRO A 197 -12.97 8.23 10.57
N HIS A 198 -12.02 8.42 11.49
CA HIS A 198 -11.49 9.74 11.87
C HIS A 198 -10.04 9.97 11.40
N GLY A 199 -9.37 8.99 10.80
CA GLY A 199 -7.96 9.12 10.42
C GLY A 199 -7.75 10.13 9.29
N GLY A 200 -8.68 10.22 8.37
CA GLY A 200 -8.64 11.24 7.31
C GLY A 200 -8.85 12.67 7.83
N THR A 201 -9.69 12.83 8.86
CA THR A 201 -10.04 14.14 9.42
C THR A 201 -9.05 14.61 10.47
N ALA A 202 -8.59 13.72 11.36
CA ALA A 202 -7.62 14.02 12.41
C ALA A 202 -6.27 14.51 11.85
N TYR A 203 -5.89 14.03 10.66
CA TYR A 203 -4.65 14.39 9.99
C TYR A 203 -4.85 15.27 8.76
N ALA A 204 -5.95 16.04 8.68
CA ALA A 204 -6.23 16.92 7.55
C ALA A 204 -5.15 18.00 7.34
N PHE A 205 -4.55 18.50 8.43
CA PHE A 205 -3.44 19.48 8.42
C PHE A 205 -2.21 19.02 7.63
N LEU A 206 -2.02 17.70 7.44
CA LEU A 206 -0.92 17.18 6.63
C LEU A 206 -1.01 17.62 5.17
N ASP A 207 -2.20 17.93 4.66
CA ASP A 207 -2.36 18.43 3.30
C ASP A 207 -1.86 19.86 3.17
N GLU A 208 -2.04 20.69 4.19
CA GLU A 208 -1.48 22.04 4.28
C GLU A 208 0.05 21.99 4.34
N TYR A 209 0.58 21.11 5.19
CA TYR A 209 2.04 20.92 5.30
C TYR A 209 2.67 20.43 4.00
N ARG A 210 2.04 19.48 3.30
CA ARG A 210 2.50 19.03 1.97
C ARG A 210 2.48 20.15 0.93
N ALA A 211 1.51 21.07 1.03
CA ALA A 211 1.42 22.22 0.14
C ALA A 211 2.55 23.24 0.41
N SER A 212 2.87 23.51 1.69
CA SER A 212 4.01 24.35 2.06
C SER A 212 5.34 23.72 1.65
N GLU A 213 5.54 22.43 1.91
CA GLU A 213 6.75 21.68 1.48
C GLU A 213 6.98 21.81 -0.03
N LEU A 214 5.93 21.75 -0.84
CA LEU A 214 6.04 21.94 -2.29
C LEU A 214 6.47 23.36 -2.68
N ASN A 215 6.05 24.36 -1.92
CA ASN A 215 6.48 25.74 -2.14
C ASN A 215 7.94 25.91 -1.73
N ASP A 216 8.34 25.33 -0.60
CA ASP A 216 9.73 25.35 -0.13
C ASP A 216 10.68 24.68 -1.13
N LEU A 217 10.32 23.51 -1.67
CA LEU A 217 11.10 22.83 -2.70
C LEU A 217 11.22 23.68 -3.99
N LYS A 218 10.15 24.38 -4.38
CA LYS A 218 10.20 25.30 -5.53
C LYS A 218 11.12 26.50 -5.25
N GLU A 219 11.10 27.03 -4.03
CA GLU A 219 12.01 28.10 -3.64
C GLU A 219 13.46 27.64 -3.63
N GLN A 220 13.74 26.47 -3.07
CA GLN A 220 15.08 25.86 -3.08
C GLN A 220 15.58 25.66 -4.52
N MET A 221 14.71 25.21 -5.43
CA MET A 221 15.05 25.07 -6.85
C MET A 221 15.38 26.43 -7.50
N ARG A 222 14.68 27.50 -7.11
CA ARG A 222 14.96 28.87 -7.60
C ARG A 222 16.29 29.41 -7.04
N LYS A 223 16.58 29.14 -5.75
CA LYS A 223 17.78 29.63 -5.04
C LYS A 223 19.05 28.90 -5.45
N THR A 224 18.96 27.58 -5.69
CA THR A 224 20.12 26.77 -6.08
C THR A 224 20.65 27.21 -7.45
N LYS A 225 21.97 27.15 -7.64
CA LYS A 225 22.62 27.42 -8.94
C LYS A 225 23.17 26.14 -9.58
N ASN A 226 23.59 25.18 -8.75
CA ASN A 226 24.13 23.88 -9.15
C ASN A 226 23.13 23.06 -9.97
N LEU A 227 23.56 22.58 -11.15
CA LEU A 227 22.70 21.86 -12.09
C LEU A 227 22.22 20.51 -11.53
N GLN A 228 23.11 19.72 -10.93
CA GLN A 228 22.76 18.42 -10.35
C GLN A 228 21.75 18.53 -9.20
N GLN A 229 21.91 19.55 -8.35
CA GLN A 229 20.96 19.79 -7.25
C GLN A 229 19.61 20.27 -7.78
N LYS A 230 19.59 21.12 -8.81
CA LYS A 230 18.35 21.50 -9.49
C LYS A 230 17.61 20.30 -10.07
N GLU A 231 18.31 19.34 -10.67
CA GLU A 231 17.69 18.13 -11.21
C GLU A 231 17.09 17.25 -10.11
N LYS A 232 17.80 17.07 -8.99
CA LYS A 232 17.27 16.37 -7.81
C LYS A 232 15.99 17.04 -7.28
N LEU A 233 16.02 18.36 -7.09
CA LEU A 233 14.87 19.14 -6.63
C LEU A 233 13.70 19.08 -7.62
N LYS A 234 13.95 19.11 -8.93
CA LYS A 234 12.90 18.90 -9.95
C LYS A 234 12.26 17.51 -9.82
N GLY A 235 13.06 16.48 -9.58
CA GLY A 235 12.60 15.12 -9.34
C GLY A 235 11.71 15.03 -8.09
N GLU A 236 12.12 15.65 -7.00
CA GLU A 236 11.36 15.71 -5.73
C GLU A 236 10.04 16.46 -5.90
N ILE A 237 10.05 17.63 -6.54
CA ILE A 237 8.85 18.41 -6.85
C ILE A 237 7.87 17.56 -7.68
N ARG A 238 8.36 16.84 -8.70
CA ARG A 238 7.51 15.97 -9.51
C ARG A 238 6.88 14.86 -8.68
N ARG A 239 7.68 14.15 -7.86
CA ARG A 239 7.19 13.08 -6.97
C ARG A 239 6.14 13.58 -5.99
N ALA A 240 6.38 14.73 -5.36
CA ALA A 240 5.46 15.34 -4.40
C ALA A 240 4.16 15.81 -5.09
N GLN A 241 4.26 16.45 -6.27
CA GLN A 241 3.08 16.81 -7.07
C GLN A 241 2.27 15.60 -7.51
N ASP A 242 2.92 14.52 -7.95
CA ASP A 242 2.24 13.29 -8.38
C ASP A 242 1.55 12.60 -7.19
N LYS A 243 2.17 12.64 -6.00
CA LYS A 243 1.55 12.15 -4.75
C LYS A 243 0.30 12.94 -4.37
N LEU A 244 0.34 14.28 -4.44
CA LEU A 244 -0.83 15.13 -4.21
C LEU A 244 -1.95 14.87 -5.23
N ARG A 245 -1.60 14.77 -6.52
CA ARG A 245 -2.59 14.45 -7.58
C ARG A 245 -3.24 13.09 -7.35
N SER A 246 -2.46 12.08 -6.97
CA SER A 246 -2.98 10.75 -6.64
C SER A 246 -3.94 10.81 -5.44
N ALA A 247 -3.55 11.51 -4.38
CA ALA A 247 -4.40 11.70 -3.20
C ALA A 247 -5.72 12.42 -3.55
N GLN A 248 -5.66 13.49 -4.34
CA GLN A 248 -6.86 14.21 -4.79
C GLN A 248 -7.78 13.33 -5.64
N ASN A 249 -7.24 12.50 -6.55
CA ASN A 249 -8.07 11.58 -7.33
C ASN A 249 -8.76 10.55 -6.43
N LYS A 250 -8.05 9.98 -5.44
CA LYS A 250 -8.63 9.06 -4.46
C LYS A 250 -9.75 9.71 -3.63
N LYS A 251 -9.56 10.98 -3.24
CA LYS A 251 -10.60 11.75 -2.54
C LYS A 251 -11.85 11.91 -3.42
N ARG A 252 -11.71 12.35 -4.67
CA ARG A 252 -12.84 12.44 -5.62
C ARG A 252 -13.56 11.11 -5.81
N GLU A 253 -12.82 10.01 -5.96
CA GLU A 253 -13.41 8.66 -6.06
C GLU A 253 -14.22 8.32 -4.81
N ALA A 254 -13.67 8.58 -3.62
CA ALA A 254 -14.37 8.36 -2.36
C ALA A 254 -15.61 9.25 -2.19
N ASP A 255 -15.52 10.51 -2.60
CA ASP A 255 -16.62 11.48 -2.52
C ASP A 255 -17.78 11.07 -3.44
N VAL A 256 -17.49 10.68 -4.69
CA VAL A 256 -18.49 10.17 -5.64
C VAL A 256 -19.17 8.91 -5.10
N GLN A 257 -18.39 7.96 -4.55
CA GLN A 257 -18.97 6.76 -3.91
C GLN A 257 -19.83 7.12 -2.71
N ALA A 258 -19.39 8.06 -1.87
CA ALA A 258 -20.11 8.48 -0.68
C ALA A 258 -21.42 9.19 -1.04
N GLU A 259 -21.40 10.09 -2.02
CA GLU A 259 -22.61 10.73 -2.54
C GLU A 259 -23.60 9.72 -3.11
N HIS A 260 -23.13 8.75 -3.90
CA HIS A 260 -23.99 7.70 -4.44
C HIS A 260 -24.64 6.88 -3.33
N LYS A 261 -23.84 6.42 -2.35
CA LYS A 261 -24.36 5.68 -1.20
C LYS A 261 -25.37 6.50 -0.39
N LYS A 262 -25.15 7.81 -0.23
CA LYS A 262 -26.10 8.71 0.45
C LYS A 262 -27.42 8.80 -0.32
N ARG A 263 -27.38 8.98 -1.65
CA ARG A 263 -28.57 9.05 -2.50
C ARG A 263 -29.37 7.75 -2.47
N GLU A 264 -28.72 6.60 -2.62
CA GLU A 264 -29.40 5.29 -2.55
C GLU A 264 -30.02 5.04 -1.18
N LYS A 265 -29.31 5.36 -0.09
CA LYS A 265 -29.86 5.27 1.27
C LYS A 265 -31.09 6.16 1.46
N GLN A 266 -31.12 7.36 0.89
CA GLN A 266 -32.28 8.25 0.95
C GLN A 266 -33.47 7.66 0.18
N LEU A 267 -33.25 7.13 -1.02
CA LEU A 267 -34.32 6.52 -1.83
C LEU A 267 -34.92 5.27 -1.17
N ILE A 268 -34.09 4.47 -0.49
CA ILE A 268 -34.56 3.32 0.30
C ILE A 268 -35.33 3.80 1.53
N ARG A 269 -34.82 4.82 2.23
CA ARG A 269 -35.50 5.40 3.39
C ARG A 269 -36.86 5.98 3.03
N GLU A 270 -36.98 6.57 1.84
CA GLU A 270 -38.24 7.06 1.26
C GLU A 270 -39.14 5.92 0.73
N GLY A 271 -38.66 4.68 0.69
CA GLY A 271 -39.38 3.51 0.17
C GLY A 271 -39.49 3.44 -1.35
N LYS A 272 -38.86 4.37 -2.09
CA LYS A 272 -38.89 4.41 -3.57
C LYS A 272 -38.09 3.26 -4.20
N LYS A 273 -37.10 2.74 -3.49
CA LYS A 273 -36.29 1.59 -3.89
C LYS A 273 -36.26 0.57 -2.76
N ALA A 274 -36.47 -0.70 -3.08
CA ALA A 274 -36.40 -1.79 -2.10
C ALA A 274 -34.96 -2.27 -1.85
N SER A 275 -34.06 -2.13 -2.82
CA SER A 275 -32.69 -2.63 -2.73
C SER A 275 -31.64 -1.54 -3.03
N PRO A 276 -30.46 -1.58 -2.37
CA PRO A 276 -29.36 -0.67 -2.64
C PRO A 276 -28.70 -0.98 -3.98
N TYR A 277 -28.60 0.04 -4.84
CA TYR A 277 -27.80 -0.05 -6.06
C TYR A 277 -26.34 0.32 -5.76
N TYR A 278 -25.40 -0.38 -6.41
CA TYR A 278 -23.97 -0.09 -6.33
C TYR A 278 -23.45 0.20 -7.74
N LEU A 279 -22.74 1.33 -7.90
CA LEU A 279 -22.17 1.71 -9.19
C LEU A 279 -21.17 0.67 -9.66
N LYS A 280 -21.22 0.35 -10.95
CA LYS A 280 -20.14 -0.40 -11.61
C LYS A 280 -18.86 0.45 -11.60
N ASN A 281 -17.70 -0.20 -11.61
CA ASN A 281 -16.41 0.49 -11.64
C ASN A 281 -16.28 1.44 -12.85
N SER A 282 -16.86 1.08 -14.00
CA SER A 282 -16.88 1.91 -15.21
C SER A 282 -17.72 3.18 -15.03
N GLU A 283 -18.87 3.08 -14.36
CA GLU A 283 -19.76 4.21 -14.07
C GLU A 283 -19.17 5.15 -13.02
N LEU A 284 -18.54 4.59 -11.98
CA LEU A 284 -17.78 5.35 -11.00
C LEU A 284 -16.70 6.18 -11.70
N GLN A 285 -15.90 5.55 -12.57
CA GLN A 285 -14.85 6.26 -13.30
C GLN A 285 -15.40 7.38 -14.19
N LYS A 286 -16.57 7.19 -14.83
CA LYS A 286 -17.24 8.24 -15.59
C LYS A 286 -17.62 9.43 -14.71
N GLN A 287 -18.29 9.18 -13.59
CA GLN A 287 -18.69 10.23 -12.64
C GLN A 287 -17.48 10.97 -12.06
N VAL A 288 -16.40 10.26 -11.71
CA VAL A 288 -15.16 10.87 -11.23
C VAL A 288 -14.50 11.75 -12.31
N LEU A 289 -14.54 11.31 -13.58
CA LEU A 289 -14.03 12.11 -14.69
C LEU A 289 -14.88 13.36 -14.95
N GLU A 290 -16.20 13.25 -14.85
CA GLU A 290 -17.14 14.38 -14.97
C GLU A 290 -16.82 15.43 -13.89
N ARG A 291 -16.80 15.02 -12.61
CA ARG A 291 -16.42 15.90 -11.48
C ARG A 291 -15.05 16.54 -11.68
N LYS A 292 -14.06 15.77 -12.15
CA LYS A 292 -12.72 16.28 -12.43
C LYS A 292 -12.70 17.34 -13.53
N TYR A 293 -13.51 17.19 -14.58
CA TYR A 293 -13.60 18.20 -15.63
C TYR A 293 -14.37 19.44 -15.16
N GLU A 294 -15.42 19.27 -14.35
CA GLU A 294 -16.16 20.39 -13.75
C GLU A 294 -15.28 21.27 -12.88
N GLU A 295 -14.46 20.66 -12.01
CA GLU A 295 -13.49 21.35 -11.15
C GLU A 295 -12.38 22.06 -11.93
N MET A 296 -12.06 21.57 -13.13
CA MET A 296 -10.98 22.09 -13.95
C MET A 296 -11.39 23.40 -14.64
N GLY A 297 -10.46 24.34 -14.78
CA GLY A 297 -10.71 25.60 -15.49
C GLY A 297 -11.03 25.37 -16.98
N SER A 298 -11.80 26.27 -17.62
CA SER A 298 -12.23 26.12 -19.03
C SER A 298 -11.06 25.92 -20.01
N ARG A 299 -9.98 26.71 -19.86
CA ARG A 299 -8.75 26.60 -20.68
C ARG A 299 -8.04 25.27 -20.47
N GLU A 300 -7.97 24.80 -19.22
CA GLU A 300 -7.32 23.55 -18.87
C GLU A 300 -8.13 22.34 -19.37
N ARG A 301 -9.46 22.39 -19.27
CA ARG A 301 -10.38 21.41 -19.85
C ARG A 301 -10.19 21.29 -21.35
N ALA A 302 -10.21 22.42 -22.07
CA ALA A 302 -10.02 22.43 -23.53
C ALA A 302 -8.68 21.79 -23.90
N LYS A 303 -7.60 22.12 -23.19
CA LYS A 303 -6.27 21.53 -23.41
C LYS A 303 -6.23 20.03 -23.07
N ALA A 304 -6.94 19.59 -22.03
CA ALA A 304 -7.05 18.19 -21.67
C ALA A 304 -7.82 17.38 -22.73
N LEU A 305 -8.94 17.92 -23.23
CA LEU A 305 -9.71 17.33 -24.32
C LEU A 305 -8.92 17.29 -25.63
N GLU A 306 -8.19 18.35 -25.97
CA GLU A 306 -7.31 18.38 -27.14
C GLU A 306 -6.22 17.31 -27.07
N ARG A 307 -5.56 17.18 -25.90
CA ARG A 307 -4.57 16.10 -25.67
C ARG A 307 -5.21 14.72 -25.76
N ARG A 308 -6.45 14.56 -25.29
CA ARG A 308 -7.19 13.30 -25.41
C ARG A 308 -7.53 13.01 -26.88
N ARG A 309 -8.03 13.98 -27.63
CA ARG A 309 -8.30 13.88 -29.08
C ARG A 309 -7.04 13.49 -29.84
N LYS A 310 -5.92 14.20 -29.64
CA LYS A 310 -4.62 13.86 -30.25
C LYS A 310 -4.13 12.45 -29.92
N LYS A 311 -4.37 11.98 -28.69
CA LYS A 311 -4.05 10.59 -28.29
C LYS A 311 -4.96 9.58 -28.98
N MET A 312 -6.26 9.86 -29.09
CA MET A 312 -7.21 8.98 -29.78
C MET A 312 -6.91 8.92 -31.28
N THR A 313 -6.71 10.06 -31.94
CA THR A 313 -6.34 10.09 -33.37
C THR A 313 -5.00 9.39 -33.63
N SER A 314 -4.02 9.54 -32.73
CA SER A 314 -2.76 8.80 -32.83
C SER A 314 -2.93 7.29 -32.61
N LYS A 315 -3.86 6.87 -31.75
CA LYS A 315 -4.19 5.45 -31.54
C LYS A 315 -4.91 4.89 -32.76
N GLU A 316 -5.93 5.58 -33.27
CA GLU A 316 -6.64 5.25 -34.51
C GLU A 316 -5.64 5.12 -35.66
N ARG A 317 -4.74 6.09 -35.86
CA ARG A 317 -3.68 6.00 -36.89
C ARG A 317 -2.72 4.81 -36.68
N LYS A 318 -2.49 4.39 -35.44
CA LYS A 318 -1.69 3.19 -35.13
C LYS A 318 -2.48 1.90 -35.38
N GLU A 319 -3.79 1.92 -35.15
CA GLU A 319 -4.70 0.80 -35.40
C GLU A 319 -5.00 0.61 -36.89
N MET A 320 -4.88 1.67 -37.70
CA MET A 320 -4.97 1.58 -39.15
C MET A 320 -3.88 0.66 -39.73
N PRO A 321 -4.24 -0.19 -40.71
CA PRO A 321 -3.27 -1.01 -41.45
C PRO A 321 -2.11 -0.17 -42.00
N TRP A 322 -0.90 -0.73 -41.98
CA TRP A 322 0.33 -0.01 -42.35
C TRP A 322 0.27 0.68 -43.72
N GLU A 323 -0.39 0.06 -44.70
CA GLU A 323 -0.64 0.61 -46.04
C GLU A 323 -1.34 1.96 -46.01
N ARG A 324 -2.27 2.16 -45.05
CA ARG A 324 -3.01 3.41 -44.87
C ARG A 324 -2.33 4.38 -43.91
N ARG A 325 -1.36 3.92 -43.11
CA ARG A 325 -0.61 4.76 -42.16
C ARG A 325 0.33 5.76 -42.86
N GLY A 326 0.79 5.45 -44.08
CA GLY A 326 1.75 6.27 -44.84
C GLY A 326 1.16 7.16 -45.93
N ALA A 327 -0.08 6.90 -46.39
CA ALA A 327 -0.61 7.51 -47.61
C ALA A 327 -0.99 9.01 -47.51
N GLU A 328 -1.25 9.54 -46.30
CA GLU A 328 -1.75 10.92 -46.12
C GLU A 328 -0.69 11.92 -45.61
N GLY A 329 0.60 11.58 -45.56
CA GLY A 329 1.62 12.48 -44.99
C GLY A 329 3.03 12.42 -45.59
N GLY A 330 3.20 11.79 -46.74
CA GLY A 330 4.52 11.57 -47.35
C GLY A 330 4.44 11.44 -48.86
N GLY A 331 3.82 12.43 -49.51
CA GLY A 331 3.77 12.53 -50.97
C GLY A 331 4.94 13.32 -51.56
N GLN A 332 6.18 13.12 -51.10
CA GLN A 332 7.42 13.51 -51.81
C GLN A 332 8.62 13.01 -51.01
N ASP A 333 9.01 11.76 -51.24
CA ASP A 333 10.39 11.28 -51.32
C ASP A 333 10.35 9.76 -51.39
N GLY A 334 10.53 9.23 -52.60
CA GLY A 334 10.66 7.81 -52.91
C GLY A 334 12.00 7.26 -52.42
N GLY A 335 12.24 7.26 -51.11
CA GLY A 335 13.42 6.66 -50.48
C GLY A 335 13.04 5.44 -49.66
N MET A 336 13.32 4.24 -50.18
CA MET A 336 13.27 2.99 -49.41
C MET A 336 13.98 3.16 -48.06
N PRO A 337 13.46 2.63 -46.93
CA PRO A 337 14.22 2.58 -45.69
C PRO A 337 15.35 1.55 -45.86
N ASN A 338 16.49 2.02 -46.35
CA ASN A 338 17.72 1.24 -46.37
C ASN A 338 18.02 0.81 -44.93
N GLY A 339 18.15 -0.49 -44.70
CA GLY A 339 18.51 -1.13 -43.43
C GLY A 339 19.93 -0.78 -43.01
N GLY A 340 20.15 0.49 -42.68
CA GLY A 340 21.41 1.03 -42.19
C GLY A 340 21.68 0.53 -40.78
N LYS A 341 22.39 -0.60 -40.70
CA LYS A 341 23.17 -1.01 -39.54
C LYS A 341 24.00 0.17 -39.04
N ARG A 342 23.50 0.89 -38.03
CA ARG A 342 24.32 1.82 -37.25
C ARG A 342 25.25 0.97 -36.38
N ARG A 343 26.41 0.60 -36.93
CA ARG A 343 27.55 0.13 -36.14
C ARG A 343 27.90 1.27 -35.18
N ARG A 344 27.69 1.02 -33.90
CA ARG A 344 28.24 1.81 -32.81
C ARG A 344 29.77 1.66 -32.92
N LEU A 345 30.46 2.73 -33.29
CA LEU A 345 31.91 2.77 -33.13
C LEU A 345 32.20 2.88 -31.63
N GLU A 346 33.15 2.06 -31.19
CA GLU A 346 33.79 2.12 -29.87
C GLU A 346 34.46 3.46 -29.63
#